data_AF-A0A852RS25-F1
#
_entry.id   AF-A0A852RS25-F1
#
_cell.length_a   1.000
_cell.length_b   1.000
_cell.length_c   1.000
_cell.angle_alpha   90.00
_cell.angle_beta   90.00
_cell.angle_gamma   90.00
#
_symmetry.space_group_name_H-M   'P 1'
#
loop_
_entity.id
_entity.type
_entity.pdbx_description
1 polymer ?
#
loop_
_entity_poly.entity_id
_entity_poly.type
_entity_poly.pdbx_seq_one_letter_code
_entity_poly.pdbx_strand_id
1 'polypeptide(L)'
;MNRPITDAGVAGLAIHEGRAELLEEIMTLAPVETTEPTPVRRHRRVLPVLAAAAAVLAVVSGAAWLGLQRDQQVAPVPAAKGPAVSGELAVLSAPGWTVTYVTDDPKRGGELDYEFAKDDRTLEIMWRPADLHETYVADRNDLGTPTEVDVLGKPSLLWAYSKRDHTVIRPVEGRFSLEVRGSGMDETAFRAVLAQLELVAHDQLQQHLPDEAILDDERAAAIDEALTGIPLPSTLSRADVLSTGLTRYEVVADVTRAVTCEWIDRYEGARMGNQTALVAEAQQALGTAHHWPALQDIADEGGWSDAIWQYADIVVAGVPTARDQELLDGRFDGIGCPGGGTAGAEIDGVPAP
;
A
#
# COMPACT_ATOMS: atom_id res chain seq x y z
N MET A 1 -40.87 -15.02 -20.84
CA MET A 1 -41.25 -14.72 -19.44
C MET A 1 -40.06 -15.04 -18.57
N ASN A 2 -39.24 -14.04 -18.23
CA ASN A 2 -38.04 -14.24 -17.42
C ASN A 2 -38.47 -14.35 -15.96
N ARG A 3 -38.09 -15.43 -15.29
CA ARG A 3 -38.30 -15.55 -13.84
C ARG A 3 -37.31 -14.62 -13.14
N PRO A 4 -37.76 -13.82 -12.16
CA PRO A 4 -36.84 -13.04 -11.33
C PRO A 4 -35.92 -14.00 -10.57
N ILE A 5 -34.62 -13.70 -10.60
CA ILE A 5 -33.62 -14.38 -9.76
C ILE A 5 -33.93 -13.96 -8.32
N THR A 6 -33.98 -14.93 -7.41
CA THR A 6 -34.28 -14.70 -5.99
C THR A 6 -33.03 -15.01 -5.17
N ASP A 7 -32.88 -14.37 -4.01
CA ASP A 7 -31.72 -14.57 -3.12
C ASP A 7 -31.55 -16.03 -2.69
N ALA A 8 -32.67 -16.75 -2.49
CA ALA A 8 -32.65 -18.18 -2.23
C ALA A 8 -32.16 -19.01 -3.43
N GLY A 9 -32.39 -18.53 -4.66
CA GLY A 9 -31.84 -19.13 -5.88
C GLY A 9 -30.34 -18.89 -6.03
N VAL A 10 -29.83 -17.73 -5.55
CA VAL A 10 -28.39 -17.42 -5.55
C VAL A 10 -27.66 -18.23 -4.48
N ALA A 11 -28.23 -18.36 -3.28
CA ALA A 11 -27.65 -19.13 -2.18
C ALA A 11 -27.53 -20.64 -2.47
N GLY A 12 -28.30 -21.16 -3.43
CA GLY A 12 -28.25 -22.55 -3.88
C GLY A 12 -27.33 -22.81 -5.07
N LEU A 13 -26.65 -21.79 -5.61
CA LEU A 13 -25.68 -21.98 -6.69
C LEU A 13 -24.45 -22.70 -6.13
N ALA A 14 -24.00 -23.75 -6.80
CA ALA A 14 -22.79 -24.49 -6.44
C ALA A 14 -21.53 -23.71 -6.85
N ILE A 15 -21.31 -22.53 -6.25
CA ILE A 15 -20.23 -21.60 -6.61
C ILE A 15 -18.85 -22.24 -6.39
N HIS A 16 -18.74 -23.20 -5.46
CA HIS A 16 -17.50 -23.92 -5.19
C HIS A 16 -17.14 -24.98 -6.24
N GLU A 17 -18.11 -25.62 -6.90
CA GLU A 17 -17.84 -26.64 -7.91
C GLU A 17 -17.44 -26.03 -9.26
N GLY A 18 -18.00 -24.85 -9.62
CA GLY A 18 -17.69 -24.17 -10.88
C GLY A 18 -16.29 -23.55 -10.96
N ARG A 19 -15.59 -23.37 -9.82
CA ARG A 19 -14.26 -22.73 -9.80
C ARG A 19 -13.17 -23.60 -10.43
N ALA A 20 -13.27 -24.92 -10.29
CA ALA A 20 -12.32 -25.86 -10.91
C ALA A 20 -12.53 -25.97 -12.43
N GLU A 21 -13.79 -25.99 -12.89
CA GLU A 21 -14.14 -26.02 -14.31
C GLU A 21 -13.71 -24.73 -15.04
N LEU A 22 -13.92 -23.56 -14.43
CA LEU A 22 -13.49 -22.27 -14.99
C LEU A 22 -11.97 -22.13 -15.09
N LEU A 23 -11.22 -22.71 -14.15
CA LEU A 23 -9.75 -22.69 -14.19
C LEU A 23 -9.19 -23.62 -15.27
N GLU A 24 -9.80 -24.79 -15.50
CA GLU A 24 -9.41 -25.65 -16.62
C GLU A 24 -9.76 -25.02 -17.98
N GLU A 25 -10.90 -24.33 -18.12
CA GLU A 25 -11.28 -23.66 -19.36
C GLU A 25 -10.33 -22.50 -19.70
N ILE A 26 -9.96 -21.66 -18.71
CA ILE A 26 -9.01 -20.56 -18.91
C ILE A 26 -7.60 -21.08 -19.27
N MET A 27 -7.19 -22.23 -18.73
CA MET A 27 -5.87 -22.82 -19.04
C MET A 27 -5.82 -23.62 -20.35
N THR A 28 -6.97 -24.01 -20.92
CA THR A 28 -7.05 -24.75 -22.19
C THR A 28 -7.35 -23.87 -23.40
N LEU A 29 -7.63 -22.59 -23.21
CA LEU A 29 -7.65 -21.62 -24.30
C LEU A 29 -6.24 -21.53 -24.92
N ALA A 30 -6.11 -22.12 -26.11
CA ALA A 30 -4.92 -21.97 -26.93
C ALA A 30 -4.58 -20.48 -27.08
N PRO A 31 -3.29 -20.10 -27.04
CA PRO A 31 -2.89 -18.71 -27.18
C PRO A 31 -3.50 -18.15 -28.46
N VAL A 32 -4.31 -17.09 -28.32
CA VAL A 32 -4.78 -16.31 -29.45
C VAL A 32 -3.55 -15.80 -30.17
N GLU A 33 -3.36 -16.21 -31.42
CA GLU A 33 -2.35 -15.65 -32.32
C GLU A 33 -2.56 -14.13 -32.37
N THR A 34 -1.78 -13.42 -31.58
CA THR A 34 -1.79 -11.97 -31.56
C THR A 34 -1.04 -11.56 -32.81
N THR A 35 -1.76 -11.12 -33.84
CA THR A 35 -1.16 -10.57 -35.06
C THR A 35 -0.19 -9.46 -34.64
N GLU A 36 1.11 -9.68 -34.83
CA GLU A 36 2.14 -8.72 -34.45
C GLU A 36 1.80 -7.34 -35.06
N PRO A 37 1.68 -6.28 -34.25
CA PRO A 37 1.49 -4.95 -34.77
C PRO A 37 2.73 -4.54 -35.57
N THR A 38 2.52 -4.15 -36.82
CA THR A 38 3.54 -3.67 -37.74
C THR A 38 4.38 -2.57 -37.05
N PRO A 39 5.72 -2.67 -37.03
CA PRO A 39 6.56 -1.71 -36.32
C PRO A 39 6.45 -0.32 -36.96
N VAL A 40 5.88 0.64 -36.21
CA VAL A 40 5.87 2.05 -36.59
C VAL A 40 7.30 2.60 -36.41
N ARG A 41 8.00 2.87 -37.52
CA ARG A 41 9.31 3.52 -37.53
C ARG A 41 9.23 4.92 -36.92
N ARG A 42 9.53 5.06 -35.62
CA ARG A 42 9.84 6.35 -34.99
C ARG A 42 11.31 6.69 -35.24
N HIS A 43 11.56 7.78 -35.97
CA HIS A 43 12.89 8.34 -36.17
C HIS A 43 13.44 8.89 -34.85
N ARG A 44 14.22 8.07 -34.13
CA ARG A 44 15.02 8.50 -32.97
C ARG A 44 16.23 9.30 -33.47
N ARG A 45 16.23 10.61 -33.25
CA ARG A 45 17.44 11.44 -33.34
C ARG A 45 18.33 11.09 -32.15
N VAL A 46 19.47 10.48 -32.42
CA VAL A 46 20.49 10.13 -31.42
C VAL A 46 21.42 11.34 -31.27
N LEU A 47 21.45 11.93 -30.08
CA LEU A 47 22.50 12.85 -29.63
C LEU A 47 23.50 12.04 -28.79
N PRO A 48 24.82 12.23 -28.96
CA PRO A 48 25.82 11.48 -28.22
C PRO A 48 25.99 12.04 -26.80
N VAL A 49 25.86 11.17 -25.80
CA VAL A 49 26.23 11.47 -24.41
C VAL A 49 27.71 11.13 -24.22
N LEU A 50 28.50 12.12 -23.84
CA LEU A 50 29.90 11.98 -23.45
C LEU A 50 29.97 11.38 -22.04
N ALA A 51 30.58 10.20 -21.92
CA ALA A 51 30.90 9.55 -20.66
C ALA A 51 32.14 10.19 -20.02
N ALA A 52 32.00 10.67 -18.79
CA ALA A 52 33.13 11.05 -17.94
C ALA A 52 33.38 9.91 -16.93
N ALA A 53 34.49 9.19 -17.15
CA ALA A 53 35.02 8.21 -16.23
C ALA A 53 35.78 8.90 -15.09
N ALA A 54 35.42 8.60 -13.84
CA ALA A 54 36.26 8.89 -12.68
C ALA A 54 36.70 7.56 -12.06
N ALA A 55 37.99 7.28 -12.22
CA ALA A 55 38.68 6.15 -11.62
C ALA A 55 38.93 6.42 -10.13
N VAL A 56 38.64 5.44 -9.27
CA VAL A 56 39.20 5.38 -7.91
C VAL A 56 39.98 4.08 -7.78
N LEU A 57 41.30 4.25 -7.55
CA LEU A 57 42.28 3.21 -7.28
C LEU A 57 42.26 2.83 -5.80
N ALA A 58 42.07 1.53 -5.57
CA ALA A 58 42.80 0.63 -4.65
C ALA A 58 43.18 1.06 -3.23
N VAL A 59 42.81 0.23 -2.24
CA VAL A 59 43.77 -0.39 -1.30
C VAL A 59 43.39 -1.85 -1.05
N VAL A 60 44.37 -2.72 -1.24
CA VAL A 60 44.41 -4.14 -0.87
C VAL A 60 44.81 -4.27 0.60
N SER A 61 44.12 -5.09 1.39
CA SER A 61 44.74 -5.83 2.50
C SER A 61 44.03 -7.16 2.65
N GLY A 62 44.72 -8.24 2.32
CA GLY A 62 44.24 -9.59 2.53
C GLY A 62 44.52 -10.06 3.96
N ALA A 63 43.66 -10.95 4.44
CA ALA A 63 44.05 -12.03 5.33
C ALA A 63 43.23 -13.27 4.94
N ALA A 64 43.93 -14.26 4.38
CA ALA A 64 43.41 -15.59 4.20
C ALA A 64 43.20 -16.23 5.58
N TRP A 65 42.00 -16.71 5.86
CA TRP A 65 41.74 -17.61 6.97
C TRP A 65 41.09 -18.89 6.43
N LEU A 66 41.96 -19.83 6.05
CA LEU A 66 41.64 -21.25 5.86
C LEU A 66 41.90 -21.93 7.20
N GLY A 67 40.83 -22.25 7.92
CA GLY A 67 40.86 -22.93 9.20
C GLY A 67 39.68 -23.88 9.37
N LEU A 68 39.93 -25.15 9.08
CA LEU A 68 39.23 -26.36 9.54
C LEU A 68 38.03 -26.14 10.50
N GLN A 69 36.80 -26.26 9.98
CA GLN A 69 35.64 -26.54 10.82
C GLN A 69 35.64 -28.02 11.20
N ARG A 70 36.11 -28.28 12.42
CA ARG A 70 35.80 -29.48 13.21
C ARG A 70 34.33 -29.42 13.61
N ASP A 71 33.63 -30.55 13.53
CA ASP A 71 32.34 -30.76 14.18
C ASP A 71 32.45 -30.47 15.68
N GLN A 72 32.10 -29.25 16.08
CA GLN A 72 31.81 -28.90 17.46
C GLN A 72 30.29 -28.94 17.62
N GLN A 73 29.80 -29.97 18.31
CA GLN A 73 28.52 -29.93 19.00
C GLN A 73 28.53 -28.73 19.93
N VAL A 74 27.95 -27.61 19.48
CA VAL A 74 27.71 -26.43 20.31
C VAL A 74 26.55 -26.79 21.23
N ALA A 75 26.85 -26.92 22.52
CA ALA A 75 25.83 -26.99 23.55
C ALA A 75 24.96 -25.72 23.47
N PRO A 76 23.62 -25.82 23.63
CA PRO A 76 22.73 -24.68 23.53
C PRO A 76 23.15 -23.60 24.54
N VAL A 77 23.55 -22.44 24.03
CA VAL A 77 23.83 -21.26 24.85
C VAL A 77 22.48 -20.80 25.41
N PRO A 78 22.32 -20.64 26.73
CA PRO A 78 21.10 -20.10 27.30
C PRO A 78 20.90 -18.68 26.77
N ALA A 79 19.75 -18.45 26.13
CA ALA A 79 19.37 -17.13 25.63
C ALA A 79 19.40 -16.14 26.80
N ALA A 80 20.32 -15.18 26.73
CA ALA A 80 20.34 -14.07 27.67
C ALA A 80 19.01 -13.32 27.51
N LYS A 81 18.23 -13.24 28.60
CA LYS A 81 17.06 -12.37 28.66
C LYS A 81 17.54 -10.92 28.56
N GLY A 82 17.57 -10.38 27.35
CA GLY A 82 17.71 -8.95 27.12
C GLY A 82 16.56 -8.19 27.80
N PRO A 83 16.66 -6.85 27.93
CA PRO A 83 15.53 -6.04 28.37
C PRO A 83 14.30 -6.43 27.54
N ALA A 84 13.15 -6.58 28.19
CA ALA A 84 11.90 -6.79 27.49
C ALA A 84 11.67 -5.58 26.59
N VAL A 85 12.01 -5.71 25.31
CA VAL A 85 11.74 -4.69 24.31
C VAL A 85 10.22 -4.66 24.16
N SER A 86 9.61 -3.60 24.67
CA SER A 86 8.18 -3.36 24.52
C SER A 86 7.94 -2.72 23.17
N GLY A 87 7.22 -3.39 22.28
CA GLY A 87 6.81 -2.87 20.98
C GLY A 87 5.67 -3.72 20.43
N GLU A 88 4.75 -3.07 19.70
CA GLU A 88 3.65 -3.75 18.98
C GLU A 88 3.98 -3.94 17.50
N LEU A 89 5.01 -3.25 16.99
CA LEU A 89 5.43 -3.25 15.59
C LEU A 89 6.76 -3.98 15.43
N ALA A 90 7.04 -4.49 14.23
CA ALA A 90 8.32 -5.08 13.89
C ALA A 90 8.97 -4.35 12.71
N VAL A 91 10.29 -4.24 12.76
CA VAL A 91 11.13 -3.68 11.69
C VAL A 91 12.29 -4.62 11.39
N LEU A 92 12.86 -4.51 10.18
CA LEU A 92 14.06 -5.23 9.78
C LEU A 92 15.27 -4.28 9.72
N SER A 93 16.27 -4.51 10.58
CA SER A 93 17.53 -3.75 10.63
C SER A 93 18.70 -4.50 9.93
N ALA A 94 18.41 -5.25 8.87
CA ALA A 94 19.39 -6.14 8.22
C ALA A 94 20.11 -5.48 7.02
N PRO A 95 21.45 -5.61 6.89
CA PRO A 95 22.18 -5.03 5.77
C PRO A 95 21.70 -5.54 4.41
N GLY A 96 21.50 -4.61 3.46
CA GLY A 96 21.11 -4.91 2.08
C GLY A 96 19.60 -4.93 1.84
N TRP A 97 18.79 -4.71 2.88
CA TRP A 97 17.35 -4.48 2.78
C TRP A 97 17.05 -2.98 2.81
N THR A 98 16.09 -2.56 2.01
CA THR A 98 15.60 -1.18 1.95
C THR A 98 14.09 -1.18 2.04
N VAL A 99 13.52 -0.30 2.85
CA VAL A 99 12.05 -0.08 2.89
C VAL A 99 11.65 0.59 1.57
N THR A 100 10.69 -0.01 0.86
CA THR A 100 10.18 0.51 -0.42
C THR A 100 8.73 0.97 -0.33
N TYR A 101 8.01 0.51 0.70
CA TYR A 101 6.64 0.89 0.96
C TYR A 101 6.40 0.95 2.47
N VAL A 102 5.59 1.90 2.90
CA VAL A 102 5.16 1.98 4.28
C VAL A 102 3.77 2.58 4.37
N THR A 103 2.91 1.94 5.14
CA THR A 103 1.63 2.52 5.58
C THR A 103 1.46 2.31 7.05
N ASP A 104 0.83 3.28 7.71
CA ASP A 104 0.57 3.23 9.14
C ASP A 104 -0.76 3.91 9.49
N ASP A 105 -1.75 3.11 9.88
CA ASP A 105 -3.02 3.58 10.43
C ASP A 105 -3.17 3.05 11.87
N PRO A 106 -3.28 3.95 12.88
CA PRO A 106 -3.40 3.55 14.29
C PRO A 106 -4.60 2.67 14.64
N LYS A 107 -5.61 2.58 13.77
CA LYS A 107 -6.82 1.77 13.93
C LYS A 107 -6.84 0.55 13.02
N ARG A 108 -6.43 0.70 11.77
CA ARG A 108 -6.51 -0.36 10.74
C ARG A 108 -5.22 -1.16 10.59
N GLY A 109 -4.16 -0.76 11.27
CA GLY A 109 -2.85 -1.37 11.12
C GLY A 109 -2.06 -0.77 9.96
N GLY A 110 -1.07 -1.50 9.48
CA GLY A 110 -0.15 -1.00 8.48
C GLY A 110 0.81 -2.06 7.99
N GLU A 111 1.73 -1.63 7.15
CA GLU A 111 2.63 -2.49 6.40
C GLU A 111 3.97 -1.81 6.14
N LEU A 112 5.04 -2.60 6.11
CA LEU A 112 6.35 -2.24 5.62
C LEU A 112 6.78 -3.25 4.57
N ASP A 113 7.07 -2.79 3.36
CA ASP A 113 7.70 -3.63 2.34
C ASP A 113 9.18 -3.33 2.29
N TYR A 114 9.96 -4.39 2.19
CA TYR A 114 11.39 -4.34 1.99
C TYR A 114 11.77 -5.05 0.70
N GLU A 115 12.73 -4.49 -0.02
CA GLU A 115 13.42 -5.15 -1.13
C GLU A 115 14.88 -5.41 -0.78
N PHE A 116 15.41 -6.55 -1.22
CA PHE A 116 16.82 -6.86 -1.07
C PHE A 116 17.62 -6.40 -2.30
N ALA A 117 18.64 -5.57 -2.10
CA ALA A 117 19.34 -4.85 -3.17
C ALA A 117 20.03 -5.73 -4.25
N LYS A 118 20.20 -7.04 -4.03
CA LYS A 118 21.00 -7.91 -4.91
C LYS A 118 20.18 -8.89 -5.76
N ASP A 119 18.92 -9.14 -5.40
CA ASP A 119 18.12 -10.19 -6.00
C ASP A 119 16.62 -9.92 -5.84
N ASP A 120 15.79 -10.90 -6.20
CA ASP A 120 14.33 -10.81 -6.23
C ASP A 120 13.66 -11.05 -4.87
N ARG A 121 14.41 -10.92 -3.77
CA ARG A 121 13.86 -11.13 -2.42
C ARG A 121 13.12 -9.91 -1.92
N THR A 122 11.94 -10.14 -1.39
CA THR A 122 11.12 -9.15 -0.71
C THR A 122 10.69 -9.64 0.67
N LEU A 123 10.37 -8.70 1.55
CA LEU A 123 9.80 -8.97 2.86
C LEU A 123 8.67 -7.97 3.11
N GLU A 124 7.49 -8.45 3.45
CA GLU A 124 6.34 -7.66 3.88
C GLU A 124 6.17 -7.88 5.39
N ILE A 125 6.14 -6.82 6.18
CA ILE A 125 5.81 -6.86 7.61
C ILE A 125 4.50 -6.12 7.81
N MET A 126 3.46 -6.84 8.19
CA MET A 126 2.11 -6.30 8.35
C MET A 126 1.72 -6.37 9.83
N TRP A 127 1.18 -5.29 10.38
CA TRP A 127 0.49 -5.29 11.66
C TRP A 127 -0.99 -5.09 11.41
N ARG A 128 -1.81 -6.05 11.85
CA ARG A 128 -3.26 -6.05 11.61
C ARG A 128 -4.04 -5.99 12.92
N PRO A 129 -5.24 -5.40 12.93
CA PRO A 129 -6.11 -5.40 14.10
C PRO A 129 -6.25 -6.79 14.72
N ALA A 130 -6.14 -6.84 16.06
CA ALA A 130 -6.14 -8.09 16.82
C ALA A 130 -7.36 -8.99 16.55
N ASP A 131 -8.52 -8.41 16.31
CA ASP A 131 -9.78 -9.11 16.03
C ASP A 131 -9.78 -9.84 14.68
N LEU A 132 -8.84 -9.51 13.78
CA LEU A 132 -8.67 -10.20 12.51
C LEU A 132 -7.77 -11.43 12.60
N HIS A 133 -7.05 -11.64 13.72
CA HIS A 133 -6.03 -12.70 13.83
C HIS A 133 -6.57 -14.09 13.45
N GLU A 134 -7.66 -14.52 14.07
CA GLU A 134 -8.24 -15.85 13.82
C GLU A 134 -8.69 -16.01 12.35
N THR A 135 -9.19 -14.95 11.74
CA THR A 135 -9.58 -14.94 10.32
C THR A 135 -8.37 -15.16 9.41
N TYR A 136 -7.25 -14.47 9.67
CA TYR A 136 -6.02 -14.65 8.90
C TYR A 136 -5.39 -16.03 9.14
N VAL A 137 -5.37 -16.53 10.37
CA VAL A 137 -4.89 -17.88 10.68
C VAL A 137 -5.75 -18.93 9.95
N ALA A 138 -7.08 -18.78 9.95
CA ALA A 138 -7.98 -19.66 9.22
C ALA A 138 -7.71 -19.64 7.72
N ASP A 139 -7.53 -18.46 7.12
CA ASP A 139 -7.18 -18.31 5.70
C ASP A 139 -5.84 -18.99 5.37
N ARG A 140 -4.79 -18.81 6.19
CA ARG A 140 -3.50 -19.48 5.95
C ARG A 140 -3.57 -20.99 6.11
N ASN A 141 -4.46 -21.51 6.95
CA ASN A 141 -4.65 -22.96 7.09
C ASN A 141 -5.18 -23.63 5.81
N ASP A 142 -5.79 -22.89 4.88
CA ASP A 142 -6.16 -23.41 3.56
C ASP A 142 -4.92 -23.76 2.69
N LEU A 143 -3.74 -23.23 3.03
CA LEU A 143 -2.46 -23.55 2.38
C LEU A 143 -1.86 -24.88 2.89
N GLY A 144 -2.28 -25.35 4.06
CA GLY A 144 -1.80 -26.58 4.69
C GLY A 144 -1.52 -26.44 6.18
N THR A 145 -0.99 -27.52 6.78
CA THR A 145 -0.66 -27.55 8.21
C THR A 145 0.55 -26.65 8.50
N PRO A 146 0.43 -25.65 9.40
CA PRO A 146 1.57 -24.80 9.77
C PRO A 146 2.65 -25.59 10.50
N THR A 147 3.87 -25.04 10.45
CA THR A 147 4.95 -25.43 11.37
C THR A 147 5.13 -24.35 12.42
N GLU A 148 5.53 -24.75 13.63
CA GLU A 148 5.82 -23.79 14.70
C GLU A 148 7.22 -23.19 14.52
N VAL A 149 7.35 -21.89 14.74
CA VAL A 149 8.62 -21.14 14.72
C VAL A 149 8.63 -20.09 15.83
N ASP A 150 9.78 -19.79 16.42
CA ASP A 150 9.91 -18.62 17.31
C ASP A 150 10.13 -17.35 16.48
N VAL A 151 9.27 -16.35 16.67
CA VAL A 151 9.44 -15.00 16.09
C VAL A 151 9.28 -13.98 17.20
N LEU A 152 10.35 -13.21 17.44
CA LEU A 152 10.39 -12.17 18.47
C LEU A 152 9.98 -12.74 19.84
N GLY A 153 10.50 -13.92 20.18
CA GLY A 153 10.31 -14.61 21.46
C GLY A 153 8.93 -15.25 21.66
N LYS A 154 8.17 -15.47 20.58
CA LYS A 154 6.84 -16.10 20.64
C LYS A 154 6.74 -17.28 19.67
N PRO A 155 6.16 -18.41 20.12
CA PRO A 155 5.70 -19.46 19.21
C PRO A 155 4.69 -18.89 18.22
N SER A 156 5.01 -19.00 16.94
CA SER A 156 4.27 -18.43 15.81
C SER A 156 4.04 -19.52 14.76
N LEU A 157 3.05 -19.32 13.90
CA LEU A 157 2.63 -20.29 12.91
C LEU A 157 3.21 -19.91 11.54
N LEU A 158 3.97 -20.81 10.92
CA LEU A 158 4.59 -20.61 9.61
C LEU A 158 3.93 -21.50 8.56
N TRP A 159 3.55 -20.90 7.43
CA TRP A 159 3.03 -21.55 6.25
C TRP A 159 3.91 -21.26 5.03
N ALA A 160 3.87 -22.14 4.04
CA ALA A 160 4.56 -21.97 2.76
C ALA A 160 3.55 -21.87 1.62
N TYR A 161 3.55 -20.75 0.91
CA TYR A 161 2.83 -20.63 -0.37
C TYR A 161 3.55 -21.40 -1.47
N SER A 162 4.88 -21.44 -1.40
CA SER A 162 5.72 -22.20 -2.32
C SER A 162 7.05 -22.56 -1.66
N LYS A 163 7.97 -23.17 -2.40
CA LYS A 163 9.34 -23.39 -1.91
C LYS A 163 10.10 -22.09 -1.64
N ARG A 164 9.67 -20.97 -2.24
CA ARG A 164 10.35 -19.66 -2.18
C ARG A 164 9.46 -18.52 -1.66
N ASP A 165 8.32 -18.84 -1.04
CA ASP A 165 7.35 -17.86 -0.55
C ASP A 165 6.70 -18.43 0.72
N HIS A 166 6.91 -17.72 1.83
CA HIS A 166 6.57 -18.15 3.17
C HIS A 166 5.91 -17.01 3.94
N THR A 167 4.95 -17.34 4.80
CA THR A 167 4.35 -16.38 5.73
C THR A 167 4.39 -16.93 7.15
N VAL A 168 4.54 -16.05 8.12
CA VAL A 168 4.41 -16.36 9.55
C VAL A 168 3.43 -15.40 10.21
N ILE A 169 2.49 -15.93 10.98
CA ILE A 169 1.60 -15.13 11.82
C ILE A 169 1.98 -15.35 13.28
N ARG A 170 2.29 -14.25 13.95
CA ARG A 170 2.60 -14.20 15.37
C ARG A 170 1.30 -14.08 16.19
N PRO A 171 1.22 -14.65 17.40
CA PRO A 171 0.07 -14.42 18.27
C PRO A 171 -0.18 -12.93 18.54
N VAL A 172 -1.44 -12.58 18.77
CA VAL A 172 -1.86 -11.21 19.14
C VAL A 172 -1.09 -10.73 20.37
N GLU A 173 -0.53 -9.53 20.30
CA GLU A 173 -0.04 -8.79 21.46
C GLU A 173 -0.49 -7.34 21.39
N GLY A 174 -1.22 -6.90 22.42
CA GLY A 174 -1.77 -5.55 22.45
C GLY A 174 -2.86 -5.38 21.39
N ARG A 175 -2.73 -4.34 20.57
CA ARG A 175 -3.76 -3.96 19.57
C ARG A 175 -3.65 -4.70 18.25
N PHE A 176 -2.49 -5.30 17.97
CA PHE A 176 -2.19 -5.85 16.66
C PHE A 176 -1.71 -7.31 16.71
N SER A 177 -1.89 -7.99 15.59
CA SER A 177 -1.23 -9.24 15.22
C SER A 177 -0.20 -8.94 14.13
N LEU A 178 1.02 -9.48 14.28
CA LEU A 178 2.04 -9.38 13.23
C LEU A 178 1.91 -10.54 12.26
N GLU A 179 1.93 -10.23 10.96
CA GLU A 179 2.23 -11.19 9.90
C GLU A 179 3.50 -10.74 9.19
N VAL A 180 4.39 -11.68 8.87
CA VAL A 180 5.57 -11.41 8.07
C VAL A 180 5.57 -12.37 6.89
N ARG A 181 5.69 -11.85 5.68
CA ARG A 181 5.79 -12.66 4.46
C ARG A 181 7.12 -12.39 3.77
N GLY A 182 7.79 -13.46 3.34
CA GLY A 182 9.03 -13.36 2.58
C GLY A 182 8.91 -14.09 1.26
N SER A 183 9.21 -13.39 0.17
CA SER A 183 9.22 -13.94 -1.19
C SER A 183 10.63 -14.01 -1.77
N GLY A 184 10.84 -14.89 -2.74
CA GLY A 184 12.14 -15.06 -3.39
C GLY A 184 13.17 -15.84 -2.56
N MET A 185 12.79 -16.48 -1.44
CA MET A 185 13.75 -17.15 -0.55
C MET A 185 13.22 -18.48 0.00
N ASP A 186 14.10 -19.47 0.16
CA ASP A 186 13.71 -20.72 0.82
C ASP A 186 13.42 -20.52 2.32
N GLU A 187 12.84 -21.55 2.95
CA GLU A 187 12.43 -21.47 4.35
C GLU A 187 13.61 -21.18 5.30
N THR A 188 14.80 -21.68 4.98
CA THR A 188 15.99 -21.48 5.81
C THR A 188 16.44 -20.01 5.75
N ALA A 189 16.48 -19.43 4.55
CA ALA A 189 16.76 -18.02 4.36
C ALA A 189 15.69 -17.12 4.98
N PHE A 190 14.40 -17.49 4.86
CA PHE A 190 13.31 -16.74 5.49
C PHE A 190 13.43 -16.72 7.02
N ARG A 191 13.66 -17.88 7.65
CA ARG A 191 13.91 -17.98 9.10
C ARG A 191 15.12 -17.15 9.55
N ALA A 192 16.16 -17.06 8.72
CA ALA A 192 17.32 -16.22 9.02
C ALA A 192 17.00 -14.71 8.96
N VAL A 193 16.05 -14.29 8.12
CA VAL A 193 15.54 -12.90 8.10
C VAL A 193 14.65 -12.63 9.32
N LEU A 194 13.75 -13.55 9.67
CA LEU A 194 12.89 -13.42 10.86
C LEU A 194 13.70 -13.23 12.16
N ALA A 195 14.86 -13.88 12.26
CA ALA A 195 15.76 -13.75 13.42
C ALA A 195 16.45 -12.37 13.53
N GLN A 196 16.34 -11.53 12.51
CA GLN A 196 16.90 -10.17 12.46
C GLN A 196 15.82 -9.10 12.66
N LEU A 197 14.56 -9.49 12.89
CA LEU A 197 13.50 -8.56 13.21
C LEU A 197 13.68 -8.02 14.63
N GLU A 198 13.28 -6.76 14.81
CA GLU A 198 13.29 -6.05 16.08
C GLU A 198 11.89 -5.52 16.37
N LEU A 199 11.43 -5.65 17.63
CA LEU A 199 10.20 -4.99 18.07
C LEU A 199 10.49 -3.51 18.32
N VAL A 200 9.61 -2.65 17.85
CA VAL A 200 9.69 -1.20 18.07
C VAL A 200 8.36 -0.66 18.59
N ALA A 201 8.44 0.40 19.40
CA ALA A 201 7.27 1.20 19.71
C ALA A 201 6.85 2.03 18.49
N HIS A 202 5.60 2.47 18.48
CA HIS A 202 5.02 3.22 17.36
C HIS A 202 5.79 4.53 17.10
N ASP A 203 6.18 5.25 18.16
CA ASP A 203 7.01 6.47 18.08
C ASP A 203 8.48 6.21 17.66
N GLN A 204 8.90 4.95 17.63
CA GLN A 204 10.22 4.55 17.14
C GLN A 204 10.21 4.13 15.68
N LEU A 205 9.05 3.82 15.09
CA LEU A 205 8.93 3.36 13.70
C LEU A 205 9.62 4.33 12.72
N GLN A 206 9.43 5.64 12.91
CA GLN A 206 10.00 6.70 12.07
C GLN A 206 11.54 6.67 11.99
N GLN A 207 12.22 6.08 12.97
CA GLN A 207 13.68 5.96 12.99
C GLN A 207 14.19 4.86 12.05
N HIS A 208 13.29 4.02 11.53
CA HIS A 208 13.59 2.92 10.61
C HIS A 208 13.07 3.17 9.19
N LEU A 209 12.41 4.31 8.97
CA LEU A 209 11.96 4.72 7.65
C LEU A 209 13.14 5.26 6.83
N PRO A 210 13.07 5.21 5.50
CA PRO A 210 14.12 5.75 4.65
C PRO A 210 14.17 7.29 4.79
N ASP A 211 15.32 7.89 4.47
CA ASP A 211 15.57 9.34 4.65
C ASP A 211 14.58 10.22 3.86
N GLU A 212 14.01 9.69 2.77
CA GLU A 212 12.98 10.34 1.96
C GLU A 212 11.56 10.26 2.54
N ALA A 213 11.35 9.53 3.63
CA ALA A 213 10.05 9.44 4.27
C ALA A 213 9.69 10.77 4.96
N ILE A 214 8.43 11.18 4.81
CA ILE A 214 7.88 12.36 5.47
C ILE A 214 7.54 11.99 6.91
N LEU A 215 8.31 12.55 7.84
CA LEU A 215 8.12 12.33 9.27
C LEU A 215 6.96 13.16 9.83
N ASP A 216 6.51 12.82 11.03
CA ASP A 216 5.35 13.47 11.65
C ASP A 216 5.55 14.96 11.92
N ASP A 217 6.77 15.38 12.26
CA ASP A 217 7.10 16.79 12.47
C ASP A 217 7.30 17.58 11.16
N GLU A 218 7.52 16.89 10.04
CA GLU A 218 7.63 17.46 8.69
C GLU A 218 6.27 17.52 7.95
N ARG A 219 5.34 16.65 8.36
CA ARG A 219 4.04 16.41 7.72
C ARG A 219 3.23 17.68 7.47
N ALA A 220 3.16 18.58 8.44
CA ALA A 220 2.42 19.84 8.29
C ALA A 220 3.01 20.71 7.17
N ALA A 221 4.34 20.78 7.07
CA ALA A 221 5.01 21.53 6.01
C ALA A 221 4.82 20.88 4.64
N ALA A 222 4.86 19.54 4.57
CA ALA A 222 4.62 18.80 3.33
C ALA A 222 3.18 19.00 2.81
N ILE A 223 2.19 19.01 3.70
CA ILE A 223 0.79 19.33 3.38
C ILE A 223 0.66 20.77 2.86
N ASP A 224 1.24 21.74 3.57
CA ASP A 224 1.22 23.14 3.15
C ASP A 224 1.86 23.36 1.77
N GLU A 225 2.97 22.66 1.50
CA GLU A 225 3.62 22.65 0.20
C GLU A 225 2.69 22.06 -0.88
N ALA A 226 2.08 20.90 -0.63
CA ALA A 226 1.15 20.26 -1.57
C ALA A 226 -0.09 21.13 -1.86
N LEU A 227 -0.52 21.96 -0.90
CA LEU A 227 -1.62 22.91 -1.06
C LEU A 227 -1.24 24.19 -1.82
N THR A 228 0.03 24.40 -2.16
CA THR A 228 0.48 25.61 -2.85
C THR A 228 -0.09 25.67 -4.26
N GLY A 229 -0.80 26.76 -4.57
CA GLY A 229 -1.42 26.97 -5.90
C GLY A 229 -2.77 26.25 -6.10
N ILE A 230 -3.29 25.56 -5.07
CA ILE A 230 -4.59 24.89 -5.11
C ILE A 230 -5.66 25.81 -4.50
N PRO A 231 -6.73 26.17 -5.24
CA PRO A 231 -7.86 26.91 -4.67
C PRO A 231 -8.63 26.05 -3.66
N LEU A 232 -8.79 26.55 -2.43
CA LEU A 232 -9.58 25.89 -1.39
C LEU A 232 -11.01 26.43 -1.34
N PRO A 233 -12.03 25.57 -1.16
CA PRO A 233 -13.38 26.03 -0.90
C PRO A 233 -13.45 26.67 0.49
N SER A 234 -14.33 27.64 0.67
CA SER A 234 -14.48 28.38 1.94
C SER A 234 -14.85 27.50 3.16
N THR A 235 -15.32 26.28 2.91
CA THR A 235 -15.69 25.28 3.91
C THR A 235 -14.52 24.41 4.36
N LEU A 236 -13.40 24.40 3.62
CA LEU A 236 -12.21 23.61 3.94
C LEU A 236 -11.09 24.53 4.38
N SER A 237 -10.67 24.41 5.63
CA SER A 237 -9.46 25.07 6.08
C SER A 237 -8.23 24.19 5.80
N ARG A 238 -7.05 24.82 5.70
CA ARG A 238 -5.78 24.08 5.56
C ARG A 238 -5.54 23.09 6.70
N ALA A 239 -5.96 23.45 7.91
CA ALA A 239 -5.78 22.61 9.10
C ALA A 239 -6.67 21.35 9.10
N ASP A 240 -7.72 21.33 8.28
CA ASP A 240 -8.60 20.17 8.14
C ASP A 240 -8.08 19.16 7.11
N VAL A 241 -7.06 19.53 6.31
CA VAL A 241 -6.42 18.63 5.36
C VAL A 241 -5.39 17.79 6.12
N LEU A 242 -5.67 16.50 6.22
CA LEU A 242 -4.82 15.54 6.91
C LEU A 242 -4.21 14.55 5.91
N SER A 243 -3.03 14.04 6.24
CA SER A 243 -2.40 12.95 5.53
C SER A 243 -1.60 12.09 6.50
N THR A 244 -1.69 10.78 6.38
CA THR A 244 -0.80 9.82 7.05
C THR A 244 0.25 9.27 6.08
N GLY A 245 0.28 9.78 4.85
CA GLY A 245 1.24 9.39 3.81
C GLY A 245 2.67 9.64 4.26
N LEU A 246 3.54 8.69 3.98
CA LEU A 246 4.95 8.76 4.37
C LEU A 246 5.83 9.08 3.17
N THR A 247 5.28 9.11 1.97
CA THR A 247 5.96 9.57 0.76
C THR A 247 5.35 10.86 0.23
N ARG A 248 6.12 11.61 -0.58
CA ARG A 248 5.61 12.79 -1.27
C ARG A 248 4.37 12.46 -2.11
N TYR A 249 4.40 11.34 -2.82
CA TYR A 249 3.27 10.86 -3.62
C TYR A 249 1.99 10.73 -2.79
N GLU A 250 2.06 10.03 -1.65
CA GLU A 250 0.89 9.79 -0.79
C GLU A 250 0.37 11.08 -0.15
N VAL A 251 1.26 11.97 0.31
CA VAL A 251 0.85 13.27 0.86
C VAL A 251 0.13 14.09 -0.21
N VAL A 252 0.66 14.15 -1.43
CA VAL A 252 -0.02 14.83 -2.54
C VAL A 252 -1.36 14.17 -2.83
N ALA A 253 -1.43 12.83 -2.83
CA ALA A 253 -2.67 12.10 -3.10
C ALA A 253 -3.75 12.42 -2.05
N ASP A 254 -3.42 12.34 -0.76
CA ASP A 254 -4.33 12.67 0.33
C ASP A 254 -4.82 14.13 0.28
N VAL A 255 -3.90 15.07 0.04
CA VAL A 255 -4.20 16.51 -0.03
C VAL A 255 -5.12 16.80 -1.21
N THR A 256 -4.78 16.32 -2.40
CA THR A 256 -5.55 16.59 -3.61
C THR A 256 -6.87 15.83 -3.63
N ARG A 257 -6.95 14.64 -3.00
CA ARG A 257 -8.22 13.97 -2.67
C ARG A 257 -9.13 14.86 -1.85
N ALA A 258 -8.65 15.32 -0.68
CA ALA A 258 -9.47 16.10 0.25
C ALA A 258 -10.05 17.35 -0.42
N VAL A 259 -9.22 18.08 -1.16
CA VAL A 259 -9.66 19.30 -1.87
C VAL A 259 -10.63 18.98 -3.01
N THR A 260 -10.35 17.94 -3.80
CA THR A 260 -11.19 17.56 -4.94
C THR A 260 -12.56 17.08 -4.48
N CYS A 261 -12.61 16.24 -3.45
CA CYS A 261 -13.85 15.74 -2.88
C CYS A 261 -14.74 16.87 -2.36
N GLU A 262 -14.18 17.82 -1.61
CA GLU A 262 -14.95 18.97 -1.11
C GLU A 262 -15.51 19.85 -2.25
N TRP A 263 -14.74 20.07 -3.31
CA TRP A 263 -15.23 20.80 -4.48
C TRP A 263 -16.34 20.05 -5.23
N ILE A 264 -16.23 18.73 -5.36
CA ILE A 264 -17.28 17.90 -5.97
C ILE A 264 -18.56 17.96 -5.13
N ASP A 265 -18.46 17.80 -3.81
CA ASP A 265 -19.62 17.87 -2.91
C ASP A 265 -20.31 19.24 -2.99
N ARG A 266 -19.52 20.32 -3.03
CA ARG A 266 -20.05 21.68 -3.22
C ARG A 266 -20.73 21.84 -4.58
N TYR A 267 -20.13 21.32 -5.65
CA TYR A 267 -20.70 21.35 -6.99
C TYR A 267 -22.05 20.61 -7.05
N GLU A 268 -22.11 19.38 -6.54
CA GLU A 268 -23.33 18.56 -6.55
C GLU A 268 -24.45 19.17 -5.70
N GLY A 269 -24.12 19.60 -4.48
CA GLY A 269 -25.05 20.29 -3.58
C GLY A 269 -25.58 21.60 -4.18
N ALA A 270 -24.71 22.39 -4.80
CA ALA A 270 -25.08 23.62 -5.49
C ALA A 270 -26.00 23.36 -6.68
N ARG A 271 -25.72 22.31 -7.48
CA ARG A 271 -26.54 21.95 -8.63
C ARG A 271 -27.94 21.51 -8.20
N MET A 272 -28.07 20.67 -7.18
CA MET A 272 -29.36 20.27 -6.61
C MET A 272 -30.16 21.47 -6.07
N GLY A 273 -29.46 22.43 -5.46
CA GLY A 273 -30.04 23.66 -4.93
C GLY A 273 -30.27 24.77 -5.98
N ASN A 274 -29.97 24.56 -7.25
CA ASN A 274 -29.98 25.58 -8.31
C ASN A 274 -29.13 26.84 -7.98
N GLN A 275 -28.02 26.66 -7.26
CA GLN A 275 -27.12 27.72 -6.81
C GLN A 275 -26.02 27.99 -7.86
N THR A 276 -26.39 28.67 -8.94
CA THR A 276 -25.52 28.87 -10.12
C THR A 276 -24.15 29.48 -9.81
N ALA A 277 -24.08 30.41 -8.86
CA ALA A 277 -22.81 31.03 -8.46
C ALA A 277 -21.85 30.02 -7.82
N LEU A 278 -22.35 29.11 -6.99
CA LEU A 278 -21.54 28.08 -6.33
C LEU A 278 -21.12 26.98 -7.31
N VAL A 279 -21.97 26.65 -8.28
CA VAL A 279 -21.59 25.76 -9.41
C VAL A 279 -20.41 26.37 -10.16
N ALA A 280 -20.50 27.64 -10.56
CA ALA A 280 -19.45 28.33 -11.29
C ALA A 280 -18.14 28.44 -10.48
N GLU A 281 -18.22 28.67 -9.17
CA GLU A 281 -17.08 28.69 -8.27
C GLU A 281 -16.33 27.34 -8.28
N ALA A 282 -17.04 26.23 -8.10
CA ALA A 282 -16.44 24.90 -8.09
C ALA A 282 -15.81 24.54 -9.45
N GLN A 283 -16.48 24.88 -10.55
CA GLN A 283 -15.95 24.70 -11.90
C GLN A 283 -14.68 25.51 -12.14
N GLN A 284 -14.65 26.76 -11.67
CA GLN A 284 -13.46 27.60 -11.80
C GLN A 284 -12.29 27.03 -11.01
N ALA A 285 -12.52 26.56 -9.78
CA ALA A 285 -11.49 25.98 -8.93
C ALA A 285 -10.93 24.68 -9.55
N LEU A 286 -11.79 23.70 -9.85
CA LEU A 286 -11.38 22.42 -10.42
C LEU A 286 -10.84 22.57 -11.86
N GLY A 287 -11.28 23.59 -12.60
CA GLY A 287 -10.71 23.93 -13.91
C GLY A 287 -9.22 24.30 -13.87
N THR A 288 -8.65 24.53 -12.68
CA THR A 288 -7.21 24.74 -12.51
C THR A 288 -6.43 23.47 -12.18
N ALA A 289 -7.07 22.30 -12.02
CA ALA A 289 -6.43 21.07 -11.53
C ALA A 289 -5.23 20.59 -12.36
N HIS A 290 -5.29 20.74 -13.68
CA HIS A 290 -4.15 20.44 -14.60
C HIS A 290 -2.92 21.33 -14.36
N HIS A 291 -3.07 22.41 -13.60
CA HIS A 291 -2.01 23.38 -13.26
C HIS A 291 -1.65 23.37 -11.78
N TRP A 292 -2.21 22.46 -10.98
CA TRP A 292 -1.81 22.32 -9.58
C TRP A 292 -0.39 21.75 -9.51
N PRO A 293 0.59 22.49 -8.94
CA PRO A 293 1.99 22.06 -8.94
C PRO A 293 2.15 20.64 -8.38
N ALA A 294 1.49 20.34 -7.26
CA ALA A 294 1.55 19.03 -6.62
C ALA A 294 1.13 17.87 -7.55
N LEU A 295 0.07 18.03 -8.36
CA LEU A 295 -0.36 16.99 -9.31
C LEU A 295 0.60 16.87 -10.50
N GLN A 296 1.25 17.96 -10.91
CA GLN A 296 2.27 17.92 -11.96
C GLN A 296 3.53 17.20 -11.48
N ASP A 297 3.91 17.42 -10.22
CA ASP A 297 5.08 16.80 -9.60
C ASP A 297 4.98 15.26 -9.62
N ILE A 298 3.78 14.71 -9.46
CA ILE A 298 3.52 13.26 -9.43
C ILE A 298 2.83 12.73 -10.69
N ALA A 299 2.76 13.51 -11.77
CA ALA A 299 1.97 13.15 -12.96
C ALA A 299 2.41 11.83 -13.62
N ASP A 300 3.71 11.52 -13.54
CA ASP A 300 4.29 10.30 -14.11
C ASP A 300 4.27 9.11 -13.12
N GLU A 301 3.63 9.27 -11.96
CA GLU A 301 3.59 8.29 -10.87
C GLU A 301 2.16 7.80 -10.60
N GLY A 302 1.94 6.48 -10.62
CA GLY A 302 0.75 5.83 -10.05
C GLY A 302 -0.64 6.22 -10.59
N GLY A 303 -0.75 7.05 -11.64
CA GLY A 303 -2.02 7.42 -12.29
C GLY A 303 -2.96 8.31 -11.46
N TRP A 304 -2.52 8.78 -10.29
CA TRP A 304 -3.37 9.56 -9.39
C TRP A 304 -3.76 10.92 -9.99
N SER A 305 -2.82 11.62 -10.63
CA SER A 305 -3.09 12.90 -11.29
C SER A 305 -4.15 12.76 -12.39
N ASP A 306 -4.06 11.70 -13.20
CA ASP A 306 -5.05 11.41 -14.24
C ASP A 306 -6.45 11.20 -13.65
N ALA A 307 -6.55 10.51 -12.52
CA ALA A 307 -7.82 10.34 -11.82
C ALA A 307 -8.39 11.70 -11.40
N ILE A 308 -7.61 12.54 -10.70
CA ILE A 308 -8.08 13.86 -10.27
C ILE A 308 -8.47 14.74 -11.46
N TRP A 309 -7.68 14.75 -12.53
CA TRP A 309 -7.98 15.49 -13.75
C TRP A 309 -9.28 15.02 -14.41
N GLN A 310 -9.55 13.71 -14.43
CA GLN A 310 -10.80 13.17 -14.97
C GLN A 310 -12.03 13.69 -14.20
N TYR A 311 -11.99 13.67 -12.86
CA TYR A 311 -13.09 14.22 -12.05
C TYR A 311 -13.24 15.73 -12.23
N ALA A 312 -12.13 16.46 -12.29
CA ALA A 312 -12.13 17.90 -12.54
C ALA A 312 -12.76 18.24 -13.90
N ASP A 313 -12.38 17.53 -14.96
CA ASP A 313 -12.90 17.74 -16.32
C ASP A 313 -14.41 17.50 -16.41
N ILE A 314 -14.92 16.50 -15.70
CA ILE A 314 -16.36 16.23 -15.59
C ILE A 314 -17.10 17.40 -14.93
N VAL A 315 -16.58 17.92 -13.81
CA VAL A 315 -17.20 19.06 -13.11
C VAL A 315 -17.18 20.30 -14.01
N VAL A 316 -16.04 20.58 -14.65
CA VAL A 316 -15.85 21.72 -15.56
C VAL A 316 -16.81 21.65 -16.76
N ALA A 317 -17.07 20.47 -17.30
CA ALA A 317 -18.03 20.28 -18.38
C ALA A 317 -19.46 20.71 -17.99
N GLY A 318 -19.82 20.65 -16.70
CA GLY A 318 -21.05 21.22 -16.12
C GLY A 318 -22.35 20.50 -16.45
N VAL A 319 -22.34 19.59 -17.42
CA VAL A 319 -23.47 18.75 -17.81
C VAL A 319 -22.98 17.31 -17.90
N PRO A 320 -22.82 16.60 -16.76
CA PRO A 320 -22.32 15.24 -16.77
C PRO A 320 -23.25 14.34 -17.60
N THR A 321 -22.68 13.51 -18.45
CA THR A 321 -23.40 12.39 -19.06
C THR A 321 -23.83 11.39 -17.98
N ALA A 322 -24.67 10.41 -18.33
CA ALA A 322 -25.04 9.35 -17.38
C ALA A 322 -23.81 8.60 -16.83
N ARG A 323 -22.80 8.38 -17.67
CA ARG A 323 -21.53 7.76 -17.29
C ARG A 323 -20.72 8.67 -16.37
N ASP A 324 -20.68 9.96 -16.66
CA ASP A 324 -19.94 10.92 -15.81
C ASP A 324 -20.59 11.03 -14.43
N GLN A 325 -21.93 10.97 -14.36
CA GLN A 325 -22.65 10.94 -13.09
C GLN A 325 -22.36 9.64 -12.32
N GLU A 326 -22.33 8.49 -12.99
CA GLU A 326 -21.94 7.23 -12.34
C GLU A 326 -20.53 7.31 -11.75
N LEU A 327 -19.58 7.94 -12.45
CA LEU A 327 -18.24 8.15 -11.93
C LEU A 327 -18.24 9.10 -10.72
N LEU A 328 -18.96 10.23 -10.79
CA LEU A 328 -19.11 11.16 -9.66
C LEU A 328 -19.74 10.48 -8.46
N ASP A 329 -20.76 9.65 -8.66
CA ASP A 329 -21.42 8.88 -7.59
C ASP A 329 -20.47 7.81 -7.02
N GLY A 330 -19.63 7.21 -7.86
CA GLY A 330 -18.59 6.24 -7.51
C GLY A 330 -17.29 6.84 -6.97
N ARG A 331 -17.21 8.16 -6.75
CA ARG A 331 -16.00 8.85 -6.26
C ARG A 331 -15.46 8.30 -4.93
N PHE A 332 -16.34 7.70 -4.12
CA PHE A 332 -15.98 7.04 -2.87
C PHE A 332 -15.06 5.84 -3.09
N ASP A 333 -15.32 5.06 -4.14
CA ASP A 333 -14.47 3.93 -4.51
C ASP A 333 -13.30 4.37 -5.40
N GLY A 334 -13.50 5.39 -6.24
CA GLY A 334 -12.50 5.83 -7.21
C GLY A 334 -11.35 6.64 -6.62
N ILE A 335 -11.67 7.72 -5.91
CA ILE A 335 -10.66 8.60 -5.29
C ILE A 335 -10.77 8.63 -3.76
N GLY A 336 -11.61 7.78 -3.14
CA GLY A 336 -11.67 7.67 -1.69
C GLY A 336 -12.35 8.85 -0.99
N CYS A 337 -13.28 9.56 -1.64
CA CYS A 337 -14.01 10.61 -0.94
C CYS A 337 -14.73 10.06 0.30
N PRO A 338 -14.90 10.85 1.37
CA PRO A 338 -15.79 10.45 2.45
C PRO A 338 -17.22 10.38 1.91
N GLY A 339 -17.90 9.25 2.14
CA GLY A 339 -19.32 9.10 1.82
C GLY A 339 -20.12 10.29 2.34
N GLY A 340 -20.78 11.06 1.47
CA GLY A 340 -21.62 12.22 1.81
C GLY A 340 -22.84 11.91 2.70
N GLY A 341 -22.90 10.72 3.29
CA GLY A 341 -23.78 10.43 4.41
C GLY A 341 -23.31 11.23 5.62
N THR A 342 -23.92 12.41 5.80
CA THR A 342 -23.91 13.24 7.03
C THR A 342 -22.99 12.72 8.13
N ALA A 343 -21.90 13.44 8.40
CA ALA A 343 -20.84 13.21 9.39
C ALA A 343 -21.32 12.81 10.82
N GLY A 344 -21.98 11.66 10.97
CA GLY A 344 -22.65 11.23 12.19
C GLY A 344 -23.19 9.81 12.19
N ALA A 345 -22.99 9.02 11.12
CA ALA A 345 -23.07 7.57 11.24
C ALA A 345 -21.70 7.06 11.72
N GLU A 346 -21.48 7.21 13.02
CA GLU A 346 -20.58 6.34 13.79
C GLU A 346 -20.81 4.91 13.30
N ILE A 347 -19.76 4.24 12.84
CA ILE A 347 -19.81 2.79 12.62
C ILE A 347 -19.84 2.15 14.02
N ASP A 348 -20.99 2.30 14.69
CA ASP A 348 -21.34 1.65 15.93
C ASP A 348 -21.61 0.17 15.61
N GLY A 349 -20.55 -0.63 15.70
CA GLY A 349 -20.63 -2.07 15.46
C GLY A 349 -19.57 -2.90 16.15
N VAL A 350 -18.60 -2.30 16.84
CA VAL A 350 -17.65 -3.05 17.68
C VAL A 350 -17.85 -2.61 19.12
N PRO A 351 -18.43 -3.45 19.99
CA PRO A 351 -18.51 -3.14 21.40
C PRO A 351 -17.08 -3.04 21.96
N ALA A 352 -16.77 -1.92 22.60
CA ALA A 352 -15.56 -1.79 23.41
C ALA A 352 -15.59 -2.82 24.57
N PRO A 353 -14.47 -3.45 24.92
CA PRO A 353 -14.38 -4.37 26.06
C PRO A 353 -14.58 -3.67 27.41
#